data_AF-A0A3B8N762-F1
#
_entry.id   AF-A0A3B8N762-F1
#
_cell.length_a   1.000
_cell.length_b   1.000
_cell.length_c   1.000
_cell.angle_alpha   90.00
_cell.angle_beta   90.00
_cell.angle_gamma   90.00
#
_symmetry.space_group_name_H-M   'P 1'
#
loop_
_entity.id
_entity.type
_entity.pdbx_description
1 polymer ?
#
loop_
_entity_poly.entity_id
_entity_poly.type
_entity_poly.pdbx_seq_one_letter_code
_entity_poly.pdbx_strand_id
1 'polypeptide(L)' 'MKKPFKILYREKIVCPNCQNSEDFYEVIENATIFIYYLQNEDGSLEAIEEEIEVLGPVKFFCANCNTELTQLRNK' A
#
# COMPACT_ATOMS: atom_id res chain seq x y z
N MET A 1 -18.27 35.11 8.10
CA MET A 1 -16.84 34.93 7.79
C MET A 1 -16.62 33.50 7.32
N LYS A 2 -16.22 33.29 6.06
CA LYS A 2 -15.92 31.94 5.54
C LYS A 2 -14.52 31.54 6.03
N LYS A 3 -14.41 30.42 6.75
CA LYS A 3 -13.10 29.87 7.15
C LYS A 3 -12.29 29.58 5.88
N PRO A 4 -10.98 29.89 5.83
CA PRO A 4 -10.15 29.54 4.69
C PRO A 4 -10.11 28.02 4.57
N PHE A 5 -10.45 27.50 3.40
CA PHE A 5 -10.28 26.09 3.07
C PHE A 5 -8.78 25.77 3.09
N LYS A 6 -8.36 24.82 3.91
CA LYS A 6 -7.00 24.26 3.83
C LYS A 6 -6.95 23.33 2.64
N ILE A 7 -6.28 23.74 1.56
CA ILE A 7 -5.95 22.86 0.44
C ILE A 7 -4.78 21.98 0.90
N LEU A 8 -5.00 20.68 1.07
CA LEU A 8 -3.93 19.71 1.24
C LEU A 8 -3.32 19.43 -0.14
N TYR A 9 -2.19 20.06 -0.44
CA TYR A 9 -1.36 19.70 -1.58
C TYR A 9 -0.42 18.58 -1.15
N ARG A 10 -0.50 17.41 -1.81
CA ARG A 10 0.51 16.35 -1.70
C ARG A 10 1.40 16.45 -2.94
N GLU A 11 2.71 16.44 -2.74
CA GLU A 11 3.66 16.42 -3.86
C GLU A 11 3.46 15.11 -4.67
N LYS A 12 3.43 15.23 -5.99
CA LYS A 12 3.29 14.07 -6.88
C LYS A 12 4.62 13.33 -6.99
N ILE A 13 4.63 12.03 -6.74
CA ILE A 13 5.82 11.20 -6.99
C ILE A 13 5.99 11.01 -8.49
N VAL A 14 7.19 11.27 -8.99
CA VAL A 14 7.61 11.01 -10.37
C VAL A 14 8.84 10.12 -10.32
N CYS A 15 8.80 9.01 -11.04
CA CYS A 15 9.93 8.11 -11.16
C CYS A 15 11.12 8.85 -11.82
N PRO A 16 12.27 8.98 -11.14
CA PRO A 16 13.42 9.69 -11.70
C PRO A 16 14.06 8.96 -12.88
N ASN A 17 13.77 7.67 -13.06
CA ASN A 17 14.36 6.85 -14.12
C ASN A 17 13.56 6.89 -15.44
N CYS A 18 12.22 6.84 -15.38
CA CYS A 18 11.36 6.74 -16.57
C CYS A 18 10.23 7.78 -16.65
N GLN A 19 10.18 8.73 -15.72
CA GLN A 19 9.16 9.79 -15.63
C GLN A 19 7.72 9.29 -15.42
N ASN A 20 7.53 7.99 -15.17
CA ASN A 20 6.23 7.47 -14.73
C ASN A 20 5.77 8.20 -13.47
N SER A 21 4.50 8.57 -13.43
CA SER A 21 3.89 9.27 -12.30
C SER A 21 2.49 8.74 -11.98
N GLU A 22 2.16 7.55 -12.49
CA GLU A 22 0.83 6.95 -12.43
C GLU A 22 0.88 5.62 -11.68
N ASP A 23 1.76 4.70 -12.10
CA ASP A 23 1.74 3.33 -11.59
C ASP A 23 2.97 2.95 -10.75
N PHE A 24 2.74 2.47 -9.53
CA PHE A 24 3.77 2.04 -8.59
C PHE A 24 3.29 0.81 -7.82
N TYR A 25 4.21 0.01 -7.29
CA TYR A 25 3.88 -1.18 -6.51
C TYR A 25 4.82 -1.37 -5.31
N GLU A 26 4.37 -2.12 -4.32
CA GLU A 26 5.18 -2.53 -3.17
C GLU A 26 5.49 -4.03 -3.23
N VAL A 27 6.69 -4.38 -2.80
CA VAL A 27 7.06 -5.77 -2.49
C VAL A 27 7.23 -5.86 -0.99
N ILE A 28 6.40 -6.71 -0.37
CA ILE A 28 6.46 -7.03 1.04
C ILE A 28 7.09 -8.42 1.15
N GLU A 29 8.30 -8.49 1.67
CA GLU A 29 8.99 -9.76 1.90
C GLU A 29 8.66 -10.31 3.30
N ASN A 30 8.59 -11.63 3.43
CA ASN A 30 8.36 -12.33 4.70
C ASN A 30 7.12 -11.82 5.46
N ALA A 31 5.97 -11.73 4.78
CA ALA A 31 4.69 -11.44 5.40
C ALA A 31 3.88 -12.71 5.65
N THR A 32 3.24 -12.78 6.82
CA THR A 32 2.22 -13.75 7.16
C THR A 32 0.89 -13.01 7.28
N ILE A 33 -0.14 -13.49 6.58
CA ILE A 33 -1.49 -12.94 6.64
C ILE A 33 -2.37 -13.98 7.34
N PHE A 34 -2.97 -13.60 8.46
CA PHE A 34 -3.95 -14.39 9.18
C PHE A 34 -5.33 -13.87 8.83
N ILE A 35 -6.19 -14.74 8.28
CA ILE A 35 -7.59 -14.43 8.01
C ILE A 35 -8.43 -15.33 8.90
N TYR A 36 -9.18 -14.72 9.80
CA TYR A 36 -10.05 -15.43 10.73
C TYR A 36 -11.46 -15.50 10.14
N TYR A 37 -12.01 -16.71 10.09
CA TYR A 37 -13.34 -16.98 9.57
C TYR A 37 -14.29 -17.43 10.69
N LEU A 38 -15.50 -16.90 10.68
CA LEU A 38 -16.64 -17.48 11.38
C LEU A 38 -17.35 -18.44 10.43
N GLN A 39 -17.62 -19.66 10.89
CA GLN A 39 -18.47 -20.60 10.15
C GLN A 39 -19.92 -20.43 10.59
N ASN A 40 -20.79 -20.13 9.63
CA ASN A 40 -22.23 -19.99 9.84
C ASN A 40 -22.92 -21.36 9.97
N GLU A 41 -24.17 -21.38 10.44
CA GLU A 41 -24.97 -22.61 10.58
C GLU A 41 -25.21 -23.33 9.25
N ASP A 42 -25.26 -22.58 8.15
CA ASP A 42 -25.37 -23.11 6.79
C ASP A 42 -24.04 -23.63 6.22
N GLY A 43 -22.96 -23.52 7.00
CA GLY A 43 -21.62 -23.97 6.65
C GLY A 43 -20.81 -22.96 5.84
N SER A 44 -21.36 -21.79 5.50
CA SER A 44 -20.61 -20.72 4.85
C SER A 44 -19.55 -20.12 5.77
N LEU A 45 -18.46 -19.59 5.18
CA LEU A 45 -17.38 -18.93 5.92
C LEU A 45 -17.46 -17.41 5.69
N GLU A 46 -17.55 -16.66 6.78
CA GLU A 46 -17.50 -15.20 6.79
C GLU A 46 -16.16 -14.75 7.38
N ALA A 47 -15.38 -13.96 6.64
CA ALA A 47 -14.15 -13.38 7.15
C ALA A 47 -14.50 -12.29 8.17
N ILE A 48 -14.05 -12.44 9.40
CA ILE A 48 -14.38 -11.53 10.51
C ILE A 48 -13.20 -10.65 10.93
N GLU A 49 -11.98 -11.11 10.69
CA GLU A 49 -10.77 -10.40 11.08
C GLU A 49 -9.60 -10.76 10.15
N GLU A 50 -8.72 -9.79 9.92
CA GLU A 50 -7.50 -9.93 9.14
C GLU A 50 -6.34 -9.30 9.92
N GLU A 51 -5.32 -10.09 10.19
CA GLU A 51 -4.07 -9.62 10.80
C GLU A 51 -2.91 -9.86 9.83
N ILE A 52 -2.01 -8.87 9.74
CA ILE A 52 -0.83 -8.96 8.87
C ILE A 52 0.42 -8.79 9.73
N GLU A 53 1.27 -9.81 9.74
CA GLU A 53 2.61 -9.76 10.34
C GLU A 53 3.65 -9.61 9.23
N VAL A 54 4.35 -8.46 9.20
CA VAL A 54 5.44 -8.21 8.24
C VAL A 54 6.77 -8.29 8.96
N LEU A 55 7.57 -9.31 8.63
CA LEU A 55 8.89 -9.54 9.23
C LEU A 55 10.05 -9.09 8.33
N GLY A 56 9.80 -8.94 7.02
CA GLY A 56 10.79 -8.51 6.04
C GLY A 56 10.63 -7.05 5.60
N PRO A 57 11.49 -6.58 4.68
CA PRO A 57 11.41 -5.22 4.17
C PRO A 57 10.14 -5.00 3.33
N VAL A 58 9.60 -3.79 3.42
CA VAL A 58 8.65 -3.24 2.45
C VAL A 58 9.43 -2.36 1.49
N LYS A 59 9.47 -2.76 0.22
CA LYS A 59 10.17 -2.04 -0.85
C LYS A 59 9.15 -1.44 -1.81
N PHE A 60 9.37 -0.21 -2.26
CA PHE A 60 8.50 0.50 -3.20
C PHE A 60 9.16 0.60 -4.57
N PHE A 61 8.41 0.41 -5.65
CA PHE A 61 8.95 0.35 -7.01
C PHE A 61 8.09 1.11 -8.02
N CYS A 62 8.72 1.58 -9.09
CA CYS A 62 8.02 2.03 -10.28
C CYS A 62 7.52 0.85 -11.12
N ALA A 63 6.24 0.81 -11.47
CA ALA A 63 5.66 -0.28 -12.26
C ALA A 63 6.16 -0.32 -13.72
N ASN A 64 6.61 0.81 -14.27
CA ASN A 64 7.04 0.87 -15.68
C ASN A 64 8.48 0.39 -15.89
N CYS A 65 9.38 0.63 -14.93
CA CYS A 65 10.80 0.36 -15.11
C CYS A 65 11.44 -0.44 -13.97
N ASN A 66 10.65 -0.87 -12.97
CA ASN A 66 11.08 -1.67 -11.81
C ASN A 66 12.22 -1.02 -10.98
N THR A 67 12.43 0.29 -11.12
CA THR A 67 13.37 1.01 -10.26
C THR A 67 12.84 1.03 -8.84
N GLU A 68 13.70 0.69 -7.88
CA GLU A 68 13.41 0.74 -6.45
C GLU A 68 13.42 2.20 -5.98
N LEU A 69 12.35 2.60 -5.29
CA LEU A 69 12.02 3.97 -4.91
C LEU A 69 11.62 4.05 -3.41
N THR A 70 12.00 3.09 -2.56
CA THR A 70 11.57 3.01 -1.15
C THR A 70 11.84 4.30 -0.39
N GLN A 71 12.92 5.00 -0.73
CA GLN A 71 13.30 6.29 -0.14
C GLN A 71 12.31 7.44 -0.44
N LEU A 72 11.46 7.29 -1.46
CA LEU A 72 10.46 8.30 -1.86
C LEU A 72 9.09 8.05 -1.25
N ARG A 73 8.85 6.88 -0.64
CA ARG A 73 7.53 6.46 -0.12
C ARG A 73 7.00 7.35 1.00
N ASN A 74 7.89 7.89 1.84
CA ASN A 74 7.53 8.66 3.04
C ASN A 74 7.69 10.19 2.88
N LYS A 75 7.89 10.68 1.65
CA LYS A 75 7.86 12.13 1.36
C LYS A 75 6.43 12.60 1.15
#